data_AF-A0A0A2TLR5-F1
#
_entry.id   AF-A0A0A2TLR5-F1
#
_cell.length_a   1.000
_cell.length_b   1.000
_cell.length_c   1.000
_cell.angle_alpha   90.00
_cell.angle_beta   90.00
_cell.angle_gamma   90.00
#
_symmetry.space_group_name_H-M   'P 1'
#
loop_
_entity.id
_entity.type
_entity.pdbx_description
1 polymer ?
#
loop_
_entity_poly.entity_id
_entity_poly.type
_entity_poly.pdbx_seq_one_letter_code
_entity_poly.pdbx_strand_id
1 'polypeptide(L)'
;MKFSDYAQGLLPYISGGASEPIFFTEIIGNFIQDAAMDACAVLKRKPDTRYRYIKGGRDIQAKDAQYIYDHRDMDKYSEWLSDQMDNSDSFDAVSAWLTKCEIDHDKYRVADACSTLLESILLETITGTATSENDPGSSEYDFKLVEEIQEKIKSLPRPTEVSVPLEATNEEQGYINEMYNAYGDAENVSPFAKKDLTSYPDYEEDLLDRRIDFYAAATIRRGVMELGRGGLSNQFDVLKGETYDGVKDTERRTHPDGYQRMLAVMEQAVNAPLKDYLLSESPYWISGKIKKDVCHHLVNDGKLRWVKKKR
;
A
#
# COMPACT_ATOMS: atom_id res chain seq x y z
N MET A 1 0.25 26.94 -8.23
CA MET A 1 -0.75 25.91 -8.66
C MET A 1 0.02 24.75 -9.29
N LYS A 2 -0.40 23.47 -9.20
CA LYS A 2 0.31 22.40 -9.92
C LYS A 2 -0.18 22.25 -11.37
N PHE A 3 0.64 21.66 -12.25
CA PHE A 3 0.25 21.32 -13.62
C PHE A 3 -1.03 20.48 -13.68
N SER A 4 -1.20 19.53 -12.76
CA SER A 4 -2.40 18.68 -12.70
C SER A 4 -3.68 19.47 -12.42
N ASP A 5 -3.59 20.54 -11.62
CA ASP A 5 -4.74 21.39 -11.30
C ASP A 5 -5.13 22.22 -12.53
N TYR A 6 -4.13 22.78 -13.22
CA TYR A 6 -4.30 23.49 -14.48
C TYR A 6 -4.94 22.60 -15.55
N ALA A 7 -4.37 21.42 -15.77
CA ALA A 7 -4.84 20.51 -16.81
C ALA A 7 -6.25 19.98 -16.49
N GLN A 8 -6.54 19.62 -15.24
CA GLN A 8 -7.90 19.17 -14.86
C GLN A 8 -8.92 20.31 -14.88
N GLY A 9 -8.51 21.54 -14.60
CA GLY A 9 -9.36 22.72 -14.71
C GLY A 9 -9.79 23.00 -16.14
N LEU A 10 -8.89 22.79 -17.10
CA LEU A 10 -9.13 23.02 -18.52
C LEU A 10 -9.76 21.82 -19.26
N LEU A 11 -9.49 20.59 -18.79
CA LEU A 11 -9.97 19.34 -19.43
C LEU A 11 -11.46 19.34 -19.82
N PRO A 12 -12.42 19.81 -18.99
CA PRO A 12 -13.84 19.81 -19.34
C PRO A 12 -14.20 20.76 -20.48
N TYR A 13 -13.35 21.75 -20.75
CA TYR A 13 -13.65 22.87 -21.64
C TYR A 13 -12.93 22.75 -22.97
N ILE A 14 -11.65 22.35 -22.97
CA ILE A 14 -10.79 22.46 -24.16
C ILE A 14 -10.26 21.12 -24.68
N SER A 15 -10.72 19.98 -24.15
CA SER A 15 -10.22 18.66 -24.58
C SER A 15 -10.88 18.12 -25.84
N GLY A 16 -12.02 18.68 -26.27
CA GLY A 16 -12.79 18.13 -27.40
C GLY A 16 -13.23 16.66 -27.20
N GLY A 17 -13.28 16.18 -25.96
CA GLY A 17 -13.57 14.77 -25.64
C GLY A 17 -12.36 13.82 -25.73
N ALA A 18 -11.14 14.36 -25.92
CA ALA A 18 -9.92 13.58 -25.90
C ALA A 18 -9.69 12.91 -24.53
N SER A 19 -9.16 11.68 -24.55
CA SER A 19 -8.70 11.01 -23.33
C SER A 19 -7.54 11.78 -22.67
N GLU A 20 -7.37 11.69 -21.36
CA GLU A 20 -6.35 12.45 -20.64
C GLU A 20 -4.91 12.28 -21.17
N PRO A 21 -4.45 11.09 -21.59
CA PRO A 21 -3.13 10.96 -22.22
C PRO A 21 -2.98 11.73 -23.53
N ILE A 22 -4.05 11.82 -24.32
CA ILE A 22 -4.08 12.58 -25.59
C ILE A 22 -4.09 14.06 -25.24
N PHE A 23 -4.97 14.47 -24.33
CA PHE A 23 -5.05 15.85 -23.88
C PHE A 23 -3.73 16.37 -23.29
N PHE A 24 -3.00 15.56 -22.52
CA PHE A 24 -1.64 15.89 -22.07
C PHE A 24 -0.70 16.19 -23.25
N THR A 25 -0.80 15.38 -24.30
CA THR A 25 0.03 15.52 -25.50
C THR A 25 -0.34 16.78 -26.26
N GLU A 26 -1.62 17.14 -26.31
CA GLU A 26 -2.11 18.37 -26.93
C GLU A 26 -1.68 19.61 -26.15
N ILE A 27 -1.79 19.61 -24.81
CA ILE A 27 -1.30 20.71 -23.98
C ILE A 27 0.19 20.93 -24.24
N ILE A 28 1.02 19.92 -24.00
CA ILE A 28 2.49 20.10 -24.08
C ILE A 28 2.96 20.28 -25.52
N GLY A 29 2.34 19.58 -26.48
CA GLY A 29 2.69 19.65 -27.90
C GLY A 29 2.35 20.99 -28.55
N ASN A 30 1.26 21.64 -28.12
CA ASN A 30 0.94 23.00 -28.57
C ASN A 30 1.68 24.08 -27.79
N PHE A 31 2.11 23.78 -26.55
CA PHE A 31 2.89 24.72 -25.74
C PHE A 31 4.35 24.87 -26.18
N ILE A 32 4.89 23.92 -26.95
CA ILE A 32 6.28 23.97 -27.43
C ILE A 32 6.35 24.12 -28.96
N GLN A 33 7.51 24.58 -29.42
CA GLN A 33 7.85 24.63 -30.85
C GLN A 33 7.80 23.23 -31.48
N ASP A 34 7.31 23.12 -32.72
CA ASP A 34 7.19 21.85 -33.44
C ASP A 34 8.52 21.10 -33.54
N ALA A 35 9.61 21.82 -33.78
CA ALA A 35 10.96 21.27 -33.88
C ALA A 35 11.45 20.63 -32.55
N ALA A 36 10.87 21.02 -31.42
CA ALA A 36 11.26 20.52 -30.10
C ALA A 36 10.45 19.30 -29.65
N MET A 37 9.32 19.00 -30.31
CA MET A 37 8.41 17.91 -29.92
C MET A 37 9.10 16.54 -29.92
N ASP A 38 9.87 16.26 -30.97
CA ASP A 38 10.58 15.00 -31.13
C ASP A 38 11.69 14.80 -30.10
N ALA A 39 12.21 15.85 -29.48
CA ALA A 39 13.20 15.74 -28.41
C ALA A 39 12.58 15.85 -27.00
N CYS A 40 11.30 16.21 -26.89
CA CYS A 40 10.59 16.34 -25.62
C CYS A 40 10.30 14.98 -24.97
N ALA A 41 11.06 14.64 -23.92
CA ALA A 41 11.00 13.33 -23.27
C ALA A 41 9.63 13.01 -22.65
N VAL A 42 8.88 14.02 -22.19
CA VAL A 42 7.55 13.81 -21.56
C VAL A 42 6.48 13.40 -22.58
N LEU A 43 6.57 13.87 -23.82
CA LEU A 43 5.65 13.47 -24.90
C LEU A 43 5.84 12.00 -25.29
N LYS A 44 7.05 11.45 -25.12
CA LYS A 44 7.38 10.05 -25.42
C LYS A 44 7.00 9.05 -24.32
N ARG A 45 6.45 9.51 -23.18
CA ARG A 45 6.10 8.63 -22.08
C ARG A 45 4.87 7.77 -22.41
N LYS A 46 4.79 6.59 -21.78
CA LYS A 46 3.64 5.67 -21.93
C LYS A 46 2.33 6.40 -21.61
N PRO A 47 1.20 6.03 -22.24
CA PRO A 47 -0.11 6.65 -21.98
C PRO A 47 -0.47 6.74 -20.48
N ASP A 48 -0.22 5.68 -19.71
CA ASP A 48 -0.43 5.66 -18.25
C ASP A 48 0.37 6.74 -17.51
N THR A 49 1.61 7.02 -17.93
CA THR A 49 2.41 8.09 -17.30
C THR A 49 1.84 9.47 -17.63
N ARG A 50 1.39 9.69 -18.87
CA ARG A 50 0.74 10.95 -19.28
C ARG A 50 -0.60 11.16 -18.57
N TYR A 51 -1.38 10.10 -18.40
CA TYR A 51 -2.58 10.10 -17.57
C TYR A 51 -2.28 10.57 -16.14
N ARG A 52 -1.22 10.05 -15.51
CA ARG A 52 -0.82 10.42 -14.15
C ARG A 52 -0.39 11.89 -14.02
N TYR A 53 0.21 12.49 -15.05
CA TYR A 53 0.50 13.93 -15.05
C TYR A 53 -0.77 14.77 -15.01
N ILE A 54 -1.82 14.37 -15.74
CA ILE A 54 -3.12 15.06 -15.70
C ILE A 54 -3.79 14.87 -14.33
N LYS A 55 -3.85 13.63 -13.82
CA LYS A 55 -4.54 13.33 -12.55
C LYS A 55 -3.77 13.73 -11.29
N GLY A 56 -2.53 14.20 -11.41
CA GLY A 56 -1.68 14.52 -10.25
C GLY A 56 -1.11 13.29 -9.52
N GLY A 57 -1.17 12.11 -10.14
CA GLY A 57 -0.51 10.89 -9.61
C GLY A 57 1.00 10.85 -9.89
N ARG A 58 1.52 11.81 -10.65
CA ARG A 58 2.93 12.04 -10.91
C ARG A 58 3.14 13.50 -11.31
N ASP A 59 4.17 14.14 -10.78
CA ASP A 59 4.54 15.51 -11.15
C ASP A 59 5.57 15.53 -12.31
N ILE A 60 5.47 16.56 -13.17
CA ILE A 60 6.49 16.85 -14.19
C ILE A 60 7.78 17.24 -13.45
N GLN A 61 8.87 16.58 -13.80
CA GLN A 61 10.16 16.78 -13.14
C GLN A 61 10.78 18.11 -13.58
N ALA A 62 11.55 18.78 -12.71
CA ALA A 62 12.16 20.08 -13.02
C ALA A 62 12.98 20.09 -14.31
N LYS A 63 13.77 19.04 -14.59
CA LYS A 63 14.51 18.91 -15.85
C LYS A 63 13.61 18.85 -17.10
N ASP A 64 12.46 18.20 -16.97
CA ASP A 64 11.50 18.04 -18.06
C ASP A 64 10.71 19.36 -18.23
N ALA A 65 10.36 20.01 -17.12
CA ALA A 65 9.74 21.33 -17.11
C ALA A 65 10.67 22.40 -17.70
N GLN A 66 11.97 22.36 -17.40
CA GLN A 66 13.00 23.24 -17.98
C GLN A 66 13.03 23.10 -19.50
N TYR A 67 13.06 21.86 -20.00
CA TYR A 67 13.04 21.64 -21.45
C TYR A 67 11.76 22.21 -22.10
N ILE A 68 10.59 21.98 -21.49
CA ILE A 68 9.33 22.54 -21.99
C ILE A 68 9.38 24.07 -21.98
N TYR A 69 9.88 24.67 -20.90
CA TYR A 69 10.00 26.11 -20.75
C TYR A 69 10.94 26.72 -21.79
N ASP A 70 12.12 26.14 -22.00
CA ASP A 70 13.13 26.65 -22.94
C ASP A 70 12.66 26.64 -24.40
N HIS A 71 11.73 25.75 -24.75
CA HIS A 71 11.22 25.58 -26.11
C HIS A 71 9.75 26.02 -26.26
N ARG A 72 9.23 26.77 -25.30
CA ARG A 72 7.82 27.19 -25.32
C ARG A 72 7.52 28.13 -26.49
N ASP A 73 6.32 27.99 -27.02
CA ASP A 73 5.74 28.83 -28.05
C ASP A 73 4.39 29.34 -27.55
N MET A 74 4.42 30.49 -26.89
CA MET A 74 3.26 31.05 -26.18
C MET A 74 2.16 31.46 -27.16
N ASP A 75 2.53 31.98 -28.33
CA ASP A 75 1.60 32.44 -29.34
C ASP A 75 0.87 31.25 -29.96
N LYS A 76 1.60 30.20 -30.34
CA LYS A 76 1.01 28.94 -30.84
C LYS A 76 0.03 28.34 -29.83
N TYR A 77 0.40 28.34 -28.55
CA TYR A 77 -0.45 27.77 -27.51
C TYR A 77 -1.71 28.60 -27.26
N SER A 78 -1.58 29.93 -27.23
CA SER A 78 -2.73 30.84 -27.12
C SER A 78 -3.69 30.72 -28.30
N GLU A 79 -3.17 30.55 -29.52
CA GLU A 79 -3.98 30.30 -30.71
C GLU A 79 -4.73 28.97 -30.58
N TRP A 80 -4.04 27.88 -30.25
CA TRP A 80 -4.67 26.57 -30.02
C TRP A 80 -5.75 26.61 -28.94
N LEU A 81 -5.49 27.29 -27.81
CA LEU A 81 -6.46 27.46 -26.73
C LEU A 81 -7.70 28.23 -27.20
N SER A 82 -7.50 29.29 -27.98
CA SER A 82 -8.59 30.10 -28.53
C SER A 82 -9.46 29.26 -29.46
N ASP A 83 -8.85 28.46 -30.33
CA ASP A 83 -9.57 27.55 -31.22
C ASP A 83 -10.33 26.48 -30.42
N GLN A 84 -9.75 25.90 -29.37
CA GLN A 84 -10.46 24.92 -28.54
C GLN A 84 -11.65 25.56 -27.81
N MET A 85 -11.49 26.78 -27.29
CA MET A 85 -12.58 27.50 -26.61
C MET A 85 -13.69 27.92 -27.55
N ASP A 86 -13.37 28.34 -28.78
CA ASP A 86 -14.36 28.68 -29.81
C ASP A 86 -15.15 27.43 -30.24
N ASN A 87 -14.45 26.33 -30.52
CA ASN A 87 -15.07 25.06 -30.92
C ASN A 87 -16.01 24.46 -29.86
N SER A 88 -15.79 24.81 -28.59
CA SER A 88 -16.55 24.28 -27.45
C SER A 88 -17.50 25.30 -26.82
N ASP A 89 -17.56 26.53 -27.35
CA ASP A 89 -18.29 27.66 -26.76
C ASP A 89 -18.00 27.83 -25.25
N SER A 90 -16.72 27.80 -24.88
CA SER A 90 -16.29 27.68 -23.48
C SER A 90 -15.47 28.86 -22.92
N PHE A 91 -15.34 29.96 -23.67
CA PHE A 91 -14.60 31.15 -23.22
C PHE A 91 -15.04 31.67 -21.84
N ASP A 92 -16.34 31.83 -21.62
CA ASP A 92 -16.89 32.31 -20.35
C ASP A 92 -16.62 31.32 -19.20
N ALA A 93 -16.66 30.01 -19.49
CA ALA A 93 -16.42 28.97 -18.50
C ALA A 93 -14.95 28.93 -18.07
N VAL A 94 -14.02 29.06 -19.02
CA VAL A 94 -12.58 29.15 -18.75
C VAL A 94 -12.23 30.45 -18.02
N SER A 95 -12.84 31.58 -18.40
CA SER A 95 -12.69 32.85 -17.69
C SER A 95 -13.20 32.78 -16.24
N ALA A 96 -14.34 32.14 -16.01
CA ALA A 96 -14.86 31.89 -14.67
C ALA A 96 -13.95 30.97 -13.85
N TRP A 97 -13.35 29.95 -14.49
CA TRP A 97 -12.37 29.07 -13.85
C TRP A 97 -11.11 29.83 -13.43
N LEU A 98 -10.53 30.66 -14.30
CA LEU A 98 -9.39 31.52 -13.96
C LEU A 98 -9.71 32.45 -12.78
N THR A 99 -10.89 33.07 -12.79
CA THR A 99 -11.37 33.94 -11.69
C THR A 99 -11.47 33.16 -10.37
N LYS A 100 -11.99 31.92 -10.41
CA LYS A 100 -12.06 31.04 -9.25
C LYS A 100 -10.68 30.63 -8.72
N CYS A 101 -9.69 30.56 -9.60
CA CYS A 101 -8.29 30.33 -9.24
C CYS A 101 -7.56 31.60 -8.80
N GLU A 102 -8.27 32.72 -8.63
CA GLU A 102 -7.71 34.02 -8.25
C GLU A 102 -6.67 34.56 -9.25
N ILE A 103 -6.83 34.21 -10.54
CA ILE A 103 -5.98 34.68 -11.64
C ILE A 103 -6.65 35.86 -12.34
N ASP A 104 -6.06 37.04 -12.18
CA ASP A 104 -6.50 38.26 -12.88
C ASP A 104 -6.22 38.15 -14.39
N HIS A 105 -7.18 38.56 -15.21
CA HIS A 105 -7.08 38.47 -16.66
C HIS A 105 -8.04 39.43 -17.38
N ASP A 106 -7.67 39.82 -18.60
CA ASP A 106 -8.58 40.50 -19.52
C ASP A 106 -9.57 39.46 -20.10
N LYS A 107 -10.87 39.77 -20.01
CA LYS A 107 -11.95 38.94 -20.56
C LYS A 107 -11.84 38.70 -22.06
N TYR A 108 -11.08 39.52 -22.80
CA TYR A 108 -10.82 39.32 -24.23
C TYR A 108 -9.52 38.55 -24.52
N ARG A 109 -8.74 38.22 -23.49
CA ARG A 109 -7.43 37.54 -23.59
C ARG A 109 -7.34 36.32 -22.68
N VAL A 110 -8.44 35.55 -22.59
CA VAL A 110 -8.56 34.36 -21.74
C VAL A 110 -7.51 33.30 -22.12
N ALA A 111 -7.27 33.09 -23.41
CA ALA A 111 -6.25 32.15 -23.89
C ALA A 111 -4.83 32.57 -23.46
N ASP A 112 -4.49 33.85 -23.59
CA ASP A 112 -3.19 34.38 -23.15
C ASP A 112 -2.99 34.24 -21.64
N ALA A 113 -4.05 34.44 -20.86
CA ALA A 113 -4.00 34.21 -19.42
C ALA A 113 -3.74 32.74 -19.07
N CYS A 114 -4.39 31.81 -19.77
CA CYS A 114 -4.13 30.37 -19.63
C CYS A 114 -2.71 29.98 -20.07
N SER A 115 -2.19 30.60 -21.13
CA SER A 115 -0.83 30.42 -21.64
C SER A 115 0.20 30.89 -20.61
N THR A 116 0.02 32.11 -20.09
CA THR A 116 0.86 32.71 -19.04
C THR A 116 0.83 31.89 -17.74
N LEU A 117 -0.33 31.35 -17.38
CA LEU A 117 -0.48 30.49 -16.21
C LEU A 117 0.30 29.17 -16.36
N LEU A 118 0.29 28.54 -17.55
CA LEU A 118 1.11 27.35 -17.78
C LEU A 118 2.61 27.66 -17.71
N GLU A 119 3.02 28.79 -18.29
CA GLU A 119 4.40 29.27 -18.18
C GLU A 119 4.84 29.47 -16.72
N SER A 120 4.01 30.12 -15.90
CA SER A 120 4.33 30.37 -14.49
C SER A 120 4.41 29.07 -13.68
N ILE A 121 3.51 28.11 -13.93
CA ILE A 121 3.53 26.79 -13.29
C ILE A 121 4.83 26.04 -13.62
N LEU A 122 5.28 26.09 -14.87
CA LEU A 122 6.55 25.47 -15.28
C LEU A 122 7.74 26.17 -14.62
N LEU A 123 7.75 27.50 -14.56
CA LEU A 123 8.78 28.27 -13.88
C LEU A 123 8.83 27.99 -12.37
N GLU A 124 7.68 27.89 -11.71
CA GLU A 124 7.56 27.46 -10.31
C GLU A 124 8.12 26.04 -10.12
N THR A 125 7.82 25.12 -11.04
CA THR A 125 8.33 23.74 -11.00
C THR A 125 9.85 23.69 -11.12
N ILE A 126 10.43 24.55 -11.96
CA ILE A 126 11.88 24.69 -12.12
C ILE A 126 12.50 25.30 -10.85
N THR A 127 11.97 26.42 -10.39
CA THR A 127 12.55 27.21 -9.28
C THR A 127 12.33 26.57 -7.91
N GLY A 128 11.24 25.83 -7.71
CA GLY A 128 10.97 25.07 -6.48
C GLY A 128 12.03 24.00 -6.18
N THR A 129 12.74 23.52 -7.20
CA THR A 129 13.90 22.62 -7.03
C THR A 129 15.23 23.31 -6.79
N ALA A 130 15.37 24.61 -7.10
CA ALA A 130 16.60 25.37 -6.85
C ALA A 130 16.85 25.63 -5.36
N THR A 131 15.81 25.58 -4.52
CA THR A 131 15.93 25.59 -3.05
C THR A 131 16.34 24.25 -2.43
N SER A 132 16.43 23.18 -3.22
CA SER A 132 16.77 21.84 -2.78
C SER A 132 18.01 21.24 -3.48
N GLU A 133 18.89 22.08 -4.04
CA GLU A 133 20.21 21.62 -4.48
C GLU A 133 21.20 21.49 -3.31
N ASN A 134 21.13 20.33 -2.65
CA ASN A 134 22.28 19.61 -2.09
C ASN A 134 21.83 18.17 -1.75
N ASP A 135 21.87 17.27 -2.73
CA ASP A 135 22.43 15.90 -2.59
C ASP A 135 22.15 15.08 -3.89
N PRO A 136 23.16 14.73 -4.69
CA PRO A 136 23.00 13.85 -5.85
C PRO A 136 22.85 12.38 -5.41
N GLY A 137 21.76 12.07 -4.71
CA GLY A 137 21.50 10.75 -4.15
C GLY A 137 20.09 10.46 -3.62
N SER A 138 19.21 11.44 -3.42
CA SER A 138 17.90 11.16 -2.82
C SER A 138 16.87 10.76 -3.88
N SER A 139 16.49 9.47 -3.88
CA SER A 139 15.15 9.12 -4.34
C SER A 139 14.17 9.92 -3.49
N GLU A 140 13.46 10.85 -4.12
CA GLU A 140 12.43 11.66 -3.48
C GLU A 140 11.30 10.71 -3.04
N TYR A 141 11.44 10.15 -1.84
CA TYR A 141 10.41 9.35 -1.21
C TYR A 141 9.28 10.31 -0.87
N ASP A 142 8.11 10.07 -1.46
CA ASP A 142 6.89 10.80 -1.12
C ASP A 142 6.44 10.39 0.29
N PHE A 143 7.02 11.05 1.30
CA PHE A 143 6.71 10.81 2.71
C PHE A 143 5.24 11.08 3.02
N LYS A 144 4.57 11.96 2.26
CA LYS A 144 3.11 12.17 2.39
C LYS A 144 2.35 10.94 1.95
N LEU A 145 2.71 10.32 0.84
CA LEU A 145 2.09 9.05 0.42
C LEU A 145 2.31 7.94 1.44
N VAL A 146 3.49 7.89 2.07
CA VAL A 146 3.77 6.93 3.16
C VAL A 146 2.85 7.18 4.36
N GLU A 147 2.70 8.43 4.80
CA GLU A 147 1.78 8.82 5.87
C GLU A 147 0.32 8.46 5.53
N GLU A 148 -0.12 8.75 4.30
CA GLU A 148 -1.46 8.39 3.84
C GLU A 148 -1.71 6.87 3.83
N ILE A 149 -0.72 6.08 3.42
CA ILE A 149 -0.80 4.61 3.45
C ILE A 149 -0.91 4.12 4.90
N GLN A 150 -0.09 4.67 5.81
CA GLN A 150 -0.13 4.31 7.24
C GLN A 150 -1.49 4.64 7.86
N GLU A 151 -2.03 5.83 7.59
CA GLU A 151 -3.36 6.22 8.09
C GLU A 151 -4.47 5.34 7.49
N LYS A 152 -4.39 4.98 6.21
CA LYS A 152 -5.34 4.04 5.61
C LYS A 152 -5.30 2.66 6.27
N ILE A 153 -4.10 2.14 6.56
CA ILE A 153 -3.94 0.85 7.27
C ILE A 153 -4.55 0.93 8.67
N LYS A 154 -4.26 1.99 9.44
CA LYS A 154 -4.86 2.21 10.76
C LYS A 154 -6.39 2.27 10.71
N SER A 155 -6.94 2.85 9.65
CA SER A 155 -8.39 3.00 9.45
C SER A 155 -9.11 1.74 8.94
N LEU A 156 -8.38 0.65 8.62
CA LEU A 156 -9.01 -0.58 8.12
C LEU A 156 -10.06 -1.10 9.12
N PRO A 157 -11.24 -1.52 8.63
CA PRO A 157 -12.28 -2.07 9.50
C PRO A 157 -11.79 -3.37 10.15
N ARG A 158 -12.40 -3.72 11.30
CA ARG A 158 -12.19 -5.02 11.91
C ARG A 158 -12.63 -6.13 10.93
N PRO A 159 -11.82 -7.17 10.71
CA PRO A 159 -12.22 -8.31 9.90
C PRO A 159 -13.48 -8.97 10.45
N THR A 160 -14.30 -9.56 9.58
CA THR A 160 -15.43 -10.35 10.04
C THR A 160 -14.91 -11.54 10.84
N GLU A 161 -15.35 -11.69 12.09
CA GLU A 161 -14.89 -12.76 12.98
C GLU A 161 -15.35 -14.13 12.47
N VAL A 162 -14.49 -15.14 12.65
CA VAL A 162 -14.81 -16.55 12.47
C VAL A 162 -15.11 -17.12 13.85
N SER A 163 -16.33 -17.65 14.03
CA SER A 163 -16.75 -18.24 15.29
C SER A 163 -16.02 -19.56 15.56
N VAL A 164 -15.61 -19.78 16.80
CA VAL A 164 -15.07 -21.08 17.27
C VAL A 164 -16.20 -22.11 17.31
N PRO A 165 -16.15 -23.20 16.53
CA PRO A 165 -17.13 -24.28 16.61
C PRO A 165 -17.03 -25.01 17.95
N LEU A 166 -18.17 -25.50 18.47
CA LEU A 166 -18.20 -26.23 19.74
C LEU A 166 -17.27 -27.45 19.70
N GLU A 167 -17.40 -28.27 18.66
CA GLU A 167 -16.54 -29.42 18.41
C GLU A 167 -15.40 -29.08 17.45
N ALA A 168 -14.24 -29.70 17.66
CA ALA A 168 -13.09 -29.54 16.79
C ALA A 168 -13.38 -30.07 15.37
N THR A 169 -13.09 -29.22 14.39
CA THR A 169 -13.25 -29.49 12.96
C THR A 169 -12.05 -30.27 12.39
N ASN A 170 -12.16 -30.70 11.13
CA ASN A 170 -11.05 -31.36 10.44
C ASN A 170 -9.87 -30.42 10.16
N GLU A 171 -10.13 -29.12 10.00
CA GLU A 171 -9.10 -28.11 9.74
C GLU A 171 -8.16 -27.94 10.95
N GLU A 172 -8.68 -28.15 12.15
CA GLU A 172 -7.93 -28.09 13.41
C GLU A 172 -7.11 -29.35 13.69
N GLN A 173 -7.30 -30.47 12.97
CA GLN A 173 -6.71 -31.75 13.40
C GLN A 173 -5.19 -31.78 13.37
N GLY A 174 -4.57 -31.17 12.36
CA GLY A 174 -3.10 -31.05 12.31
C GLY A 174 -2.57 -30.29 13.52
N TYR A 175 -3.22 -29.18 13.84
CA TYR A 175 -2.94 -28.34 14.99
C TYR A 175 -3.09 -29.11 16.32
N ILE A 176 -4.23 -29.78 16.51
CA ILE A 176 -4.57 -30.51 17.74
C ILE A 176 -3.61 -31.68 17.97
N ASN A 177 -3.20 -32.37 16.91
CA ASN A 177 -2.25 -33.48 17.03
C ASN A 177 -0.87 -33.01 17.51
N GLU A 178 -0.42 -31.83 17.07
CA GLU A 178 0.83 -31.24 17.56
C GLU A 178 0.74 -30.81 19.04
N MET A 179 -0.43 -30.35 19.49
CA MET A 179 -0.69 -30.12 20.92
C MET A 179 -0.61 -31.43 21.72
N TYR A 180 -1.28 -32.49 21.27
CA TYR A 180 -1.22 -33.80 21.92
C TYR A 180 0.20 -34.35 21.98
N ASN A 181 1.01 -34.17 20.92
CA ASN A 181 2.41 -34.55 20.96
C ASN A 181 3.18 -33.80 22.06
N ALA A 182 2.96 -32.48 22.20
CA ALA A 182 3.60 -31.68 23.24
C ALA A 182 3.19 -32.10 24.66
N TYR A 183 1.88 -32.33 24.89
CA TYR A 183 1.38 -32.81 26.18
C TYR A 183 1.92 -34.21 26.52
N GLY A 184 1.91 -35.11 25.53
CA GLY A 184 2.45 -36.46 25.70
C GLY A 184 3.95 -36.48 26.02
N ASP A 185 4.72 -35.54 25.45
CA ASP A 185 6.15 -35.40 25.76
C ASP A 185 6.37 -34.91 27.20
N ALA A 186 5.56 -33.96 27.69
CA ALA A 186 5.62 -33.47 29.07
C ALA A 186 5.25 -34.55 30.09
N GLU A 187 4.19 -35.32 29.82
CA GLU A 187 3.69 -36.37 30.74
C GLU A 187 4.33 -37.74 30.52
N ASN A 188 5.23 -37.87 29.54
CA ASN A 188 5.78 -39.15 29.09
C ASN A 188 4.70 -40.19 28.71
N VAL A 189 3.61 -39.71 28.07
CA VAL A 189 2.49 -40.53 27.56
C VAL A 189 2.51 -40.53 26.04
N SER A 190 2.59 -41.70 25.40
CA SER A 190 2.57 -41.81 23.94
C SER A 190 1.80 -43.04 23.46
N PRO A 191 0.78 -42.89 22.58
CA PRO A 191 0.22 -41.62 22.09
C PRO A 191 -0.68 -40.95 23.14
N PHE A 192 -0.61 -39.61 23.23
CA PHE A 192 -1.60 -38.79 23.94
C PHE A 192 -2.76 -38.47 23.00
N ALA A 193 -4.00 -38.49 23.48
CA ALA A 193 -5.21 -38.27 22.69
C ALA A 193 -6.32 -37.58 23.48
N LYS A 194 -7.43 -37.23 22.81
CA LYS A 194 -8.61 -36.56 23.40
C LYS A 194 -9.10 -37.21 24.70
N LYS A 195 -9.10 -38.54 24.78
CA LYS A 195 -9.55 -39.29 25.97
C LYS A 195 -8.69 -38.99 27.21
N ASP A 196 -7.41 -38.71 27.02
CA ASP A 196 -6.44 -38.54 28.09
C ASP A 196 -6.61 -37.16 28.75
N LEU A 197 -7.12 -36.15 28.04
CA LEU A 197 -7.44 -34.81 28.57
C LEU A 197 -8.31 -34.84 29.84
N THR A 198 -9.20 -35.83 29.97
CA THR A 198 -10.03 -36.02 31.17
C THR A 198 -9.21 -36.22 32.45
N SER A 199 -7.97 -36.68 32.33
CA SER A 199 -7.02 -36.86 33.43
C SER A 199 -6.09 -35.65 33.63
N TYR A 200 -6.12 -34.68 32.72
CA TYR A 200 -5.26 -33.50 32.71
C TYR A 200 -6.06 -32.22 32.40
N PRO A 201 -6.83 -31.70 33.38
CA PRO A 201 -7.72 -30.54 33.18
C PRO A 201 -6.99 -29.29 32.65
N ASP A 202 -5.75 -29.05 33.09
CA ASP A 202 -4.96 -27.89 32.64
C ASP A 202 -4.66 -27.95 31.12
N TYR A 203 -4.46 -29.14 30.55
CA TYR A 203 -4.26 -29.32 29.10
C TYR A 203 -5.56 -29.26 28.32
N GLU A 204 -6.69 -29.60 28.94
CA GLU A 204 -8.02 -29.39 28.35
C GLU A 204 -8.31 -27.89 28.23
N GLU A 205 -8.04 -27.12 29.29
CA GLU A 205 -8.16 -25.66 29.29
C GLU A 205 -7.21 -25.02 28.27
N ASP A 206 -5.93 -25.40 28.27
CA ASP A 206 -4.95 -24.87 27.31
C ASP A 206 -5.38 -25.16 25.86
N LEU A 207 -5.91 -26.35 25.58
CA LEU A 207 -6.42 -26.71 24.26
C LEU A 207 -7.60 -25.82 23.84
N LEU A 208 -8.52 -25.51 24.75
CA LEU A 208 -9.66 -24.62 24.47
C LEU A 208 -9.17 -23.21 24.13
N ASP A 209 -8.24 -22.66 24.92
CA ASP A 209 -7.63 -21.36 24.65
C ASP A 209 -6.92 -21.33 23.29
N ARG A 210 -6.20 -22.41 23.00
CA ARG A 210 -5.51 -22.62 21.74
C ARG A 210 -6.46 -22.68 20.53
N ARG A 211 -7.64 -23.28 20.67
CA ARG A 211 -8.67 -23.23 19.60
C ARG A 211 -9.20 -21.82 19.39
N ILE A 212 -9.32 -21.01 20.45
CA ILE A 212 -9.70 -19.60 20.32
C ILE A 212 -8.63 -18.83 19.54
N ASP A 213 -7.36 -19.08 19.82
CA ASP A 213 -6.23 -18.48 19.11
C ASP A 213 -6.24 -18.86 17.61
N PHE A 214 -6.52 -20.14 17.29
CA PHE A 214 -6.67 -20.65 15.92
C PHE A 214 -7.70 -19.88 15.10
N TYR A 215 -8.92 -19.70 15.62
CA TYR A 215 -9.95 -18.98 14.88
C TYR A 215 -9.72 -17.47 14.83
N ALA A 216 -8.99 -16.89 15.79
CA ALA A 216 -8.53 -15.52 15.71
C ALA A 216 -7.56 -15.31 14.53
N ALA A 217 -6.63 -16.24 14.31
CA ALA A 217 -5.75 -16.20 13.14
C ALA A 217 -6.47 -16.55 11.82
N ALA A 218 -7.41 -17.50 11.83
CA ALA A 218 -8.26 -17.80 10.68
C ALA A 218 -9.07 -16.58 10.23
N THR A 219 -9.54 -15.77 11.18
CA THR A 219 -10.18 -14.47 10.94
C THR A 219 -9.26 -13.52 10.17
N ILE A 220 -8.00 -13.37 10.60
CA ILE A 220 -7.01 -12.54 9.89
C ILE A 220 -6.71 -13.11 8.51
N ARG A 221 -6.48 -14.42 8.40
CA ARG A 221 -6.18 -15.07 7.13
C ARG A 221 -7.31 -14.84 6.11
N ARG A 222 -8.57 -15.02 6.52
CA ARG A 222 -9.74 -14.72 5.69
C ARG A 222 -9.80 -13.23 5.36
N GLY A 223 -9.64 -12.35 6.34
CA GLY A 223 -9.65 -10.90 6.13
C GLY A 223 -8.61 -10.44 5.11
N VAL A 224 -7.38 -10.97 5.18
CA VAL A 224 -6.31 -10.66 4.21
C VAL A 224 -6.69 -11.09 2.79
N MET A 225 -7.35 -12.25 2.66
CA MET A 225 -7.88 -12.71 1.36
C MET A 225 -9.03 -11.83 0.85
N GLU A 226 -9.91 -11.34 1.73
CA GLU A 226 -11.03 -10.46 1.37
C GLU A 226 -10.58 -9.03 0.99
N LEU A 227 -9.52 -8.53 1.63
CA LEU A 227 -8.78 -7.35 1.14
C LEU A 227 -8.14 -7.59 -0.24
N GLY A 228 -8.08 -8.85 -0.68
CA GLY A 228 -7.45 -9.36 -1.89
C GLY A 228 -8.16 -8.97 -3.19
N ARG A 229 -8.06 -7.70 -3.54
CA ARG A 229 -7.77 -7.23 -4.92
C ARG A 229 -6.64 -6.19 -4.82
N GLY A 230 -5.38 -6.64 -4.73
CA GLY A 230 -4.22 -5.74 -4.65
C GLY A 230 -3.03 -6.28 -3.84
N GLY A 231 -2.11 -5.37 -3.47
CA GLY A 231 -0.78 -5.67 -2.90
C GLY A 231 -0.71 -6.15 -1.44
N LEU A 232 -1.84 -6.47 -0.79
CA LEU A 232 -1.88 -6.97 0.59
C LEU A 232 -2.06 -8.50 0.69
N SER A 233 -2.22 -9.20 -0.42
CA SER A 233 -2.55 -10.64 -0.45
C SER A 233 -1.50 -11.54 0.20
N ASN A 234 -0.24 -11.10 0.26
CA ASN A 234 0.88 -11.86 0.85
C ASN A 234 1.09 -11.56 2.34
N GLN A 235 0.31 -10.68 2.97
CA GLN A 235 0.61 -10.20 4.32
C GLN A 235 0.54 -11.29 5.39
N PHE A 236 -0.28 -12.34 5.20
CA PHE A 236 -0.28 -13.47 6.12
C PHE A 236 1.01 -14.29 6.05
N ASP A 237 1.62 -14.43 4.87
CA ASP A 237 2.92 -15.10 4.72
C ASP A 237 4.06 -14.24 5.29
N VAL A 238 3.99 -12.91 5.13
CA VAL A 238 4.92 -11.98 5.78
C VAL A 238 4.85 -12.12 7.31
N LEU A 239 3.64 -12.16 7.88
CA LEU A 239 3.42 -12.39 9.30
C LEU A 239 4.06 -13.70 9.80
N LYS A 240 3.91 -14.80 9.03
CA LYS A 240 4.60 -16.07 9.33
C LYS A 240 6.12 -15.93 9.31
N GLY A 241 6.67 -15.22 8.32
CA GLY A 241 8.10 -14.98 8.19
C GLY A 241 8.69 -14.22 9.38
N GLU A 242 8.11 -13.05 9.69
CA GLU A 242 8.50 -12.21 10.82
C GLU A 242 8.40 -12.97 12.15
N THR A 243 7.32 -13.73 12.33
CA THR A 243 7.12 -14.54 13.55
C THR A 243 8.19 -15.63 13.65
N TYR A 244 8.49 -16.35 12.56
CA TYR A 244 9.54 -17.36 12.54
C TYR A 244 10.90 -16.77 12.91
N ASP A 245 11.27 -15.63 12.31
CA ASP A 245 12.53 -14.97 12.59
C ASP A 245 12.62 -14.49 14.04
N GLY A 246 11.50 -14.05 14.63
CA GLY A 246 11.40 -13.66 16.03
C GLY A 246 11.50 -14.80 17.05
N VAL A 247 11.18 -16.04 16.66
CA VAL A 247 11.09 -17.18 17.61
C VAL A 247 12.05 -18.34 17.35
N LYS A 248 12.68 -18.43 16.16
CA LYS A 248 13.53 -19.58 15.78
C LYS A 248 14.64 -19.89 16.76
N ASP A 249 15.23 -18.86 17.38
CA ASP A 249 16.31 -19.06 18.35
C ASP A 249 15.77 -19.52 19.71
N THR A 250 14.57 -19.09 20.09
CA THR A 250 13.87 -19.61 21.28
C THR A 250 13.49 -21.08 21.11
N GLU A 251 13.01 -21.49 19.92
CA GLU A 251 12.71 -22.91 19.62
C GLU A 251 13.98 -23.78 19.72
N ARG A 252 15.12 -23.26 19.28
CA ARG A 252 16.40 -23.98 19.29
C ARG A 252 16.96 -24.23 20.69
N ARG A 253 16.56 -23.43 21.68
CA ARG A 253 17.01 -23.61 23.07
C ARG A 253 16.65 -25.00 23.58
N THR A 254 17.36 -25.41 24.63
CA THR A 254 17.00 -26.59 25.40
C THR A 254 15.76 -26.27 26.23
N HIS A 255 14.76 -27.13 26.17
CA HIS A 255 13.53 -27.05 26.95
C HIS A 255 13.31 -28.40 27.65
N PRO A 256 12.69 -28.41 28.83
CA PRO A 256 12.41 -29.64 29.57
C PRO A 256 11.61 -30.66 28.75
N ASP A 257 10.59 -30.18 28.03
CA ASP A 257 9.66 -30.97 27.23
C ASP A 257 9.07 -30.12 26.09
N GLY A 258 8.25 -30.75 25.25
CA GLY A 258 7.61 -30.11 24.12
C GLY A 258 6.56 -29.06 24.49
N TYR A 259 5.86 -29.21 25.62
CA TYR A 259 4.88 -28.24 26.09
C TYR A 259 5.57 -26.96 26.58
N GLN A 260 6.63 -27.07 27.39
CA GLN A 260 7.44 -25.93 27.81
C GLN A 260 8.09 -25.21 26.63
N ARG A 261 8.54 -25.95 25.61
CA ARG A 261 9.03 -25.34 24.36
C ARG A 261 7.95 -24.51 23.66
N MET A 262 6.75 -25.09 23.51
CA MET A 262 5.63 -24.42 22.87
C MET A 262 5.27 -23.13 23.60
N LEU A 263 5.13 -23.16 24.93
CA LEU A 263 4.85 -21.97 25.75
C LEU A 263 5.93 -20.89 25.58
N ALA A 264 7.21 -21.26 25.68
CA ALA A 264 8.31 -20.31 25.54
C ALA A 264 8.36 -19.67 24.13
N VAL A 265 8.10 -20.45 23.08
CA VAL A 265 8.05 -19.96 21.70
C VAL A 265 6.87 -19.00 21.51
N MET A 266 5.69 -19.35 22.02
CA MET A 266 4.50 -18.50 21.94
C MET A 266 4.64 -17.20 22.71
N GLU A 267 5.21 -17.25 23.92
CA GLU A 267 5.51 -16.06 24.71
C GLU A 267 6.47 -15.13 23.95
N GLN A 268 7.52 -15.70 23.36
CA GLN A 268 8.43 -14.94 22.51
C GLN A 268 7.71 -14.36 21.28
N ALA A 269 6.81 -15.12 20.65
CA ALA A 269 6.04 -14.63 19.50
C ALA A 269 5.23 -13.39 19.86
N VAL A 270 4.55 -13.39 21.01
CA VAL A 270 3.77 -12.23 21.48
C VAL A 270 4.64 -10.99 21.61
N ASN A 271 5.84 -11.15 22.17
CA ASN A 271 6.79 -10.07 22.43
C ASN A 271 7.61 -9.63 21.21
N ALA A 272 7.70 -10.46 20.17
CA ALA A 272 8.47 -10.14 18.98
C ALA A 272 7.85 -8.96 18.20
N PRO A 273 8.67 -7.98 17.78
CA PRO A 273 8.22 -6.92 16.87
C PRO A 273 7.93 -7.51 15.49
N LEU A 274 6.93 -6.97 14.80
CA LEU A 274 6.52 -7.39 13.46
C LEU A 274 6.65 -6.20 12.51
N LYS A 275 7.88 -5.76 12.25
CA LYS A 275 8.12 -4.49 11.55
C LYS A 275 7.73 -4.57 10.07
N ASP A 276 7.89 -5.73 9.46
CA ASP A 276 7.63 -5.91 8.02
C ASP A 276 6.17 -6.31 7.74
N TYR A 277 5.39 -6.66 8.77
CA TYR A 277 3.96 -6.94 8.65
C TYR A 277 3.15 -5.64 8.64
N LEU A 278 2.77 -5.16 7.46
CA LEU A 278 2.12 -3.84 7.28
C LEU A 278 0.87 -3.65 8.15
N LEU A 279 0.07 -4.70 8.33
CA LEU A 279 -1.17 -4.61 9.10
C LEU A 279 -0.94 -4.55 10.63
N SER A 280 0.31 -4.59 11.11
CA SER A 280 0.64 -4.39 12.53
C SER A 280 0.23 -3.02 13.05
N GLU A 281 0.18 -2.02 12.16
CA GLU A 281 -0.22 -0.65 12.47
C GLU A 281 -1.72 -0.52 12.77
N SER A 282 -2.52 -1.52 12.37
CA SER A 282 -3.95 -1.52 12.64
C SER A 282 -4.28 -2.26 13.95
N PRO A 283 -5.08 -1.67 14.85
CA PRO A 283 -5.40 -2.29 16.15
C PRO A 283 -6.28 -3.55 16.05
N TYR A 284 -6.83 -3.85 14.86
CA TYR A 284 -7.76 -4.97 14.66
C TYR A 284 -7.14 -6.16 13.92
N TRP A 285 -5.96 -6.00 13.33
CA TRP A 285 -5.38 -6.97 12.39
C TRP A 285 -4.19 -7.75 12.97
N ILE A 286 -3.87 -7.49 14.24
CA ILE A 286 -2.88 -8.25 14.99
C ILE A 286 -3.23 -8.27 16.47
N SER A 287 -2.94 -9.38 17.15
CA SER A 287 -3.06 -9.52 18.61
C SER A 287 -2.17 -10.64 19.10
N GLY A 288 -2.00 -10.76 20.42
CA GLY A 288 -1.27 -11.89 21.01
C GLY A 288 -1.83 -13.25 20.59
N LYS A 289 -3.16 -13.38 20.49
CA LYS A 289 -3.84 -14.61 20.03
C LYS A 289 -3.37 -15.03 18.63
N ILE A 290 -3.35 -14.05 17.72
CA ILE A 290 -2.95 -14.25 16.33
C ILE A 290 -1.46 -14.64 16.27
N LYS A 291 -0.59 -13.95 17.00
CA LYS A 291 0.85 -14.26 17.05
C LYS A 291 1.14 -15.67 17.59
N LYS A 292 0.39 -16.11 18.60
CA LYS A 292 0.49 -17.47 19.15
C LYS A 292 0.12 -18.52 18.10
N ASP A 293 -1.01 -18.35 17.44
CA ASP A 293 -1.47 -19.33 16.45
C ASP A 293 -0.58 -19.39 15.19
N VAL A 294 0.01 -18.27 14.77
CA VAL A 294 1.00 -18.27 13.67
C VAL A 294 2.16 -19.24 13.94
N CYS A 295 2.52 -19.48 15.20
CA CYS A 295 3.51 -20.48 15.55
C CYS A 295 3.06 -21.91 15.18
N HIS A 296 1.77 -22.22 15.30
CA HIS A 296 1.23 -23.50 14.87
C HIS A 296 1.17 -23.65 13.36
N HIS A 297 0.86 -22.57 12.64
CA HIS A 297 1.03 -22.57 11.18
C HIS A 297 2.47 -22.90 10.79
N LEU A 298 3.46 -22.37 11.50
CA LEU A 298 4.87 -22.69 11.28
C LEU A 298 5.23 -24.15 11.63
N VAL A 299 4.57 -24.76 12.62
CA VAL A 299 4.74 -26.20 12.90
C VAL A 299 4.14 -27.05 11.78
N ASN A 300 2.93 -26.72 11.32
CA ASN A 300 2.29 -27.40 10.18
C ASN A 300 3.14 -27.27 8.91
N ASP A 301 3.79 -26.11 8.69
CA ASP A 301 4.74 -25.87 7.60
C ASP A 301 6.11 -26.56 7.83
N GLY A 302 6.31 -27.25 8.96
CA GLY A 302 7.54 -27.96 9.31
C GLY A 302 8.72 -27.07 9.69
N LYS A 303 8.49 -25.77 9.90
CA LYS A 303 9.49 -24.75 10.25
C LYS A 303 9.82 -24.76 11.75
N LEU A 304 8.84 -25.03 12.59
CA LEU A 304 8.98 -25.20 14.05
C LEU A 304 8.60 -26.63 14.44
N ARG A 305 9.04 -27.08 15.63
CA ARG A 305 8.65 -28.39 16.19
C ARG A 305 8.56 -28.32 17.71
N TRP A 306 7.41 -28.72 18.26
CA TRP A 306 7.24 -28.82 19.72
C TRP A 306 8.01 -30.00 20.29
N VAL A 307 7.93 -31.17 19.66
CA VAL A 307 8.68 -32.35 20.08
C VAL A 307 9.82 -32.63 19.11
N LYS A 308 11.05 -32.69 19.62
CA LYS A 308 12.23 -33.09 18.84
C LYS A 308 12.32 -34.61 18.91
N LYS A 309 12.39 -35.28 17.75
CA LYS A 309 12.66 -36.72 17.72
C LYS A 309 14.00 -36.98 18.39
N LYS A 310 14.02 -37.81 19.43
CA LYS A 310 15.27 -38.32 20.03
C LYS A 310 16.05 -39.03 18.91
N ARG A 311 17.29 -38.59 18.69
CA ARG A 311 18.24 -39.30 17.81
C ARG A 311 18.74 -40.55 18.51
#